data_AF-A0AAW4L4A8-F1
#
_entry.id   AF-A0AAW4L4A8-F1
#
_cell.length_a   1.000
_cell.length_b   1.000
_cell.length_c   1.000
_cell.angle_alpha   90.00
_cell.angle_beta   90.00
_cell.angle_gamma   90.00
#
_symmetry.space_group_name_H-M   'P 1'
#
loop_
_entity.id
_entity.type
_entity.pdbx_description
1 polymer ?
#
loop_
_entity_poly.entity_id
_entity_poly.type
_entity_poly.pdbx_seq_one_letter_code
_entity_poly.pdbx_strand_id
1 'polypeptide(L)'
;MKTVIELIILIPLFIVFYQFYCYSITATGKEKQNKCLALGIVSSTVGITSLAYHTTISVFGGLILIMFGLRLIAHGLDRIDKKIFIDRYDDDNTPG
;
A
#
# COMPACT_ATOMS: atom_id res chain seq x y z
N MET A 1 -20.23 -12.69 20.39
CA MET A 1 -20.49 -11.25 20.13
C MET A 1 -19.21 -10.46 19.85
N LYS A 2 -18.15 -10.56 20.65
CA LYS A 2 -16.86 -9.85 20.40
C LYS A 2 -16.27 -10.10 19.01
N THR A 3 -16.25 -11.36 18.56
CA THR A 3 -15.77 -11.76 17.23
C THR A 3 -16.62 -11.21 16.08
N VAL A 4 -17.93 -11.03 16.27
CA VAL A 4 -18.83 -10.46 15.26
C VAL A 4 -18.60 -8.95 15.12
N ILE A 5 -18.36 -8.26 16.23
CA ILE A 5 -18.03 -6.83 16.26
C ILE A 5 -16.67 -6.57 15.59
N GLU A 6 -15.65 -7.39 15.88
CA GLU A 6 -14.36 -7.32 15.20
C GLU A 6 -14.52 -7.51 13.69
N LEU A 7 -15.33 -8.49 13.25
CA LEU A 7 -15.55 -8.74 11.82
C LEU A 7 -16.25 -7.57 11.12
N ILE A 8 -17.25 -6.97 11.78
CA ILE A 8 -17.99 -5.80 11.28
C ILE A 8 -17.07 -4.58 11.10
N ILE A 9 -16.01 -4.44 11.91
CA ILE A 9 -15.03 -3.36 11.79
C ILE A 9 -13.96 -3.69 10.76
N LEU A 10 -13.52 -4.95 10.70
CA LEU A 10 -12.46 -5.42 9.82
C LEU A 10 -12.86 -5.36 8.33
N ILE A 11 -14.09 -5.75 8.00
CA ILE A 11 -14.60 -5.75 6.61
C ILE A 11 -14.55 -4.34 5.96
N PRO A 12 -15.14 -3.28 6.54
CA PRO A 12 -15.08 -1.94 5.94
C PRO A 12 -13.65 -1.39 5.92
N LEU A 13 -12.81 -1.73 6.90
CA LEU A 13 -11.38 -1.40 6.89
C LEU A 13 -10.71 -1.97 5.63
N PHE A 14 -10.95 -3.25 5.33
CA PHE A 14 -10.42 -3.90 4.12
C PHE A 14 -10.93 -3.25 2.82
N ILE A 15 -12.21 -2.90 2.76
CA ILE A 15 -12.79 -2.23 1.59
C ILE A 15 -12.12 -0.87 1.35
N VAL A 16 -11.88 -0.10 2.42
CA VAL A 16 -11.19 1.19 2.34
C VAL A 16 -9.75 1.02 1.87
N PHE A 17 -8.99 0.09 2.45
CA PHE A 17 -7.62 -0.21 1.99
C PHE A 17 -7.58 -0.68 0.53
N TYR A 18 -8.57 -1.47 0.10
CA TYR A 18 -8.69 -1.89 -1.29
C TYR A 18 -9.00 -0.72 -2.24
N GLN A 19 -9.88 0.21 -1.86
CA GLN A 19 -10.15 1.41 -2.65
C GLN A 19 -8.90 2.30 -2.75
N PHE A 20 -8.19 2.51 -1.64
CA PHE A 20 -6.92 3.25 -1.64
C PHE A 20 -5.86 2.59 -2.51
N TYR A 21 -5.84 1.26 -2.58
CA TYR A 21 -4.96 0.50 -3.47
C TYR A 21 -5.27 0.74 -4.95
N CYS A 22 -6.53 0.59 -5.35
CA CYS A 22 -6.96 0.89 -6.72
C CYS A 22 -6.68 2.34 -7.09
N TYR A 23 -6.92 3.28 -6.17
CA TYR A 23 -6.62 4.70 -6.35
C TYR A 23 -5.11 4.94 -6.53
N SER A 24 -4.28 4.34 -5.67
CA SER A 24 -2.82 4.51 -5.71
C SER A 24 -2.20 3.90 -6.95
N ILE A 25 -2.76 2.81 -7.49
CA ILE A 25 -2.28 2.19 -8.73
C ILE A 25 -2.63 3.02 -9.97
N THR A 26 -3.76 3.73 -9.93
CA THR A 26 -4.24 4.57 -11.04
C THR A 26 -3.44 5.87 -11.18
N ALA A 27 -2.79 6.34 -10.11
CA ALA A 27 -1.90 7.50 -10.17
C ALA A 27 -0.66 7.22 -11.06
N THR A 28 -0.16 8.24 -11.75
CA THR A 28 1.01 8.14 -12.65
C THR A 28 2.19 8.97 -12.10
N GLY A 29 3.43 8.54 -12.36
CA GLY A 29 4.60 9.36 -12.04
C GLY A 29 5.09 9.28 -10.59
N LYS A 30 5.73 10.36 -10.13
CA LYS A 30 6.37 10.48 -8.80
C LYS A 30 5.34 10.51 -7.65
N GLU A 31 4.14 11.02 -7.91
CA GLU A 31 3.03 10.99 -6.94
C GLU A 31 2.55 9.57 -6.65
N LYS A 32 2.51 8.68 -7.65
CA LYS A 32 2.16 7.26 -7.49
C LYS A 32 3.04 6.62 -6.43
N GLN A 33 4.35 6.85 -6.54
CA GLN A 33 5.36 6.26 -5.68
C GLN A 33 5.22 6.72 -4.23
N ASN A 34 5.12 8.04 -4.00
CA ASN A 34 4.95 8.57 -2.64
C ASN A 34 3.63 8.09 -2.00
N LYS A 35 2.54 8.05 -2.77
CA LYS A 35 1.23 7.59 -2.29
C LYS A 35 1.22 6.08 -1.99
N CYS A 36 1.75 5.25 -2.89
CA CYS A 36 1.88 3.80 -2.66
C CYS A 36 2.78 3.48 -1.46
N LEU A 37 3.92 4.16 -1.33
CA LEU A 37 4.88 3.89 -0.27
C LEU A 37 4.34 4.36 1.10
N ALA A 38 3.71 5.54 1.15
CA ALA A 38 3.04 6.01 2.37
C ALA A 38 1.88 5.10 2.80
N LEU A 39 0.98 4.74 1.87
CA LEU A 39 -0.14 3.83 2.16
C LEU A 39 0.33 2.42 2.53
N GLY A 40 1.41 1.96 1.91
CA GLY A 40 2.04 0.69 2.22
C GLY A 40 2.64 0.67 3.63
N ILE A 41 3.36 1.71 4.03
CA ILE A 41 3.91 1.83 5.39
C ILE A 41 2.78 1.91 6.42
N VAL A 42 1.74 2.71 6.16
CA VAL A 42 0.59 2.85 7.08
C VAL A 42 -0.16 1.52 7.23
N SER A 43 -0.45 0.82 6.13
CA SER A 43 -1.09 -0.50 6.20
C SER A 43 -0.24 -1.54 6.92
N SER A 44 1.08 -1.57 6.66
CA SER A 44 1.98 -2.49 7.37
C SER A 44 2.07 -2.17 8.87
N THR A 45 2.12 -0.90 9.28
CA THR A 45 2.17 -0.53 10.71
C THR A 45 0.87 -0.85 11.44
N VAL A 46 -0.29 -0.60 10.82
CA VAL A 46 -1.58 -1.01 11.39
C VAL A 46 -1.66 -2.54 11.51
N GLY A 47 -1.21 -3.27 10.49
CA GLY A 47 -1.18 -4.74 10.53
C GLY A 47 -0.24 -5.31 11.61
N ILE A 48 0.93 -4.69 11.81
CA ILE A 48 1.86 -5.06 12.90
C ILE A 48 1.24 -4.78 14.27
N THR A 49 0.57 -3.64 14.43
CA THR A 49 -0.11 -3.29 15.69
C THR A 49 -1.24 -4.28 15.99
N SER A 50 -1.94 -4.76 14.97
CA SER A 50 -2.98 -5.79 15.08
C SER A 50 -2.46 -7.12 15.64
N LEU A 51 -1.19 -7.47 15.41
CA LEU A 51 -0.57 -8.69 15.96
C LEU A 51 -0.44 -8.65 17.48
N ALA A 52 -0.36 -7.45 18.09
CA ALA A 52 -0.24 -7.30 19.54
C ALA A 52 -1.50 -7.69 20.32
N TYR A 53 -2.66 -7.79 19.65
CA TYR A 53 -3.93 -8.08 20.31
C TYR A 53 -4.18 -9.57 20.60
N HIS A 54 -3.26 -10.48 20.23
CA HIS A 54 -3.29 -11.93 20.51
C HIS A 54 -4.60 -12.69 20.16
N THR A 55 -5.57 -12.04 19.49
CA THR A 55 -6.79 -12.68 18.99
C THR A 55 -6.53 -13.27 17.61
N THR A 56 -6.95 -14.52 17.36
CA THR A 56 -6.77 -15.21 16.07
C THR A 56 -7.24 -14.36 14.87
N ILE A 57 -8.40 -13.72 14.98
CA ILE A 57 -8.95 -12.85 13.92
C ILE A 57 -8.07 -11.62 13.68
N SER A 58 -7.61 -10.98 14.75
CA SER A 58 -6.69 -9.83 14.67
C SER A 58 -5.34 -10.21 14.07
N VAL A 59 -4.83 -11.41 14.39
CA VAL A 59 -3.57 -11.92 13.83
C VAL A 59 -3.70 -12.17 12.33
N PHE A 60 -4.75 -12.87 11.89
CA PHE A 60 -4.98 -13.11 10.45
C PHE A 60 -5.28 -11.81 9.69
N GLY A 61 -6.12 -10.92 10.24
CA GLY A 61 -6.42 -9.62 9.66
C GLY A 61 -5.16 -8.75 9.54
N GLY A 62 -4.34 -8.71 10.59
CA GLY A 62 -3.08 -8.00 10.61
C GLY A 62 -2.09 -8.54 9.57
N LEU A 63 -2.00 -9.86 9.43
CA LEU A 63 -1.11 -10.51 8.47
C LEU A 63 -1.51 -10.20 7.02
N ILE A 64 -2.81 -10.20 6.71
CA ILE A 64 -3.32 -9.78 5.40
C ILE A 64 -3.00 -8.29 5.16
N LEU A 65 -3.19 -7.41 6.16
CA LEU A 65 -2.83 -5.98 6.04
C LEU A 65 -1.34 -5.79 5.76
N ILE A 66 -0.47 -6.56 6.43
CA ILE A 66 0.99 -6.52 6.21
C ILE A 66 1.31 -6.96 4.78
N MET A 67 0.76 -8.08 4.31
CA MET A 67 0.97 -8.54 2.93
C MET A 67 0.51 -7.50 1.90
N PHE A 68 -0.62 -6.85 2.17
CA PHE A 68 -1.15 -5.80 1.31
C PHE A 68 -0.26 -4.56 1.30
N GLY A 69 0.24 -4.15 2.47
CA GLY A 69 1.16 -3.02 2.61
C GLY A 69 2.51 -3.27 1.94
N LEU A 70 3.06 -4.48 2.10
CA LEU A 70 4.28 -4.88 1.38
C LEU A 70 4.08 -4.89 -0.13
N ARG A 71 2.90 -5.29 -0.62
CA ARG A 71 2.57 -5.24 -2.06
C ARG A 71 2.51 -3.81 -2.59
N LEU A 72 1.94 -2.89 -1.81
CA LEU A 72 1.91 -1.45 -2.12
C LEU A 72 3.33 -0.85 -2.15
N ILE A 73 4.14 -1.19 -1.15
CA ILE A 73 5.55 -0.77 -1.08
C ILE A 73 6.30 -1.30 -2.30
N ALA A 74 6.17 -2.59 -2.63
CA ALA A 74 6.81 -3.20 -3.79
C ALA A 74 6.40 -2.51 -5.10
N HIS A 75 5.10 -2.20 -5.28
CA HIS A 75 4.63 -1.48 -6.46
C HIS A 75 5.16 -0.02 -6.51
N GLY A 76 5.33 0.62 -5.34
CA GLY A 76 5.97 1.93 -5.25
C GLY A 76 7.47 1.88 -5.57
N LEU A 77 8.16 0.83 -5.11
CA LEU A 77 9.60 0.63 -5.27
C LEU A 77 9.99 0.10 -6.66
N ASP A 78 9.10 -0.61 -7.37
CA ASP A 78 9.34 -1.14 -8.72
C ASP A 78 9.75 -0.04 -9.74
N ARG A 79 9.35 1.22 -9.47
CA ARG A 79 9.81 2.39 -10.23
C ARG A 79 11.15 2.97 -9.80
N ILE A 80 11.61 2.72 -8.56
CA ILE A 80 12.92 3.20 -8.08
C ILE A 80 14.04 2.46 -8.81
N ASP A 81 13.88 1.17 -9.04
CA ASP A 81 14.91 0.34 -9.69
C ASP A 81 15.09 0.73 -11.17
N LYS A 82 14.00 1.08 -11.86
CA LYS A 82 14.07 1.59 -13.24
C LYS A 82 14.56 3.04 -13.37
N LYS A 83 14.52 3.84 -12.30
CA LYS A 83 14.91 5.27 -12.37
C LYS A 83 16.41 5.51 -12.35
N ILE A 84 17.24 4.52 -11.99
CA ILE A 84 18.71 4.68 -12.09
C ILE A 84 19.18 4.55 -13.55
N PHE A 85 18.39 3.92 -14.43
CA PHE A 85 18.76 3.72 -15.84
C PHE A 85 17.88 4.45 -16.87
N ILE A 86 16.76 5.06 -16.48
CA ILE A 86 15.87 5.80 -17.41
C ILE A 86 15.43 7.14 -16.82
N ASP A 87 16.37 7.90 -16.28
CA ASP A 87 16.30 9.38 -16.33
C ASP A 87 17.28 9.83 -17.44
N ARG A 88 16.96 9.50 -18.70
CA ARG A 88 17.18 10.47 -19.79
C ARG A 88 15.95 11.36 -19.79
N TYR A 89 15.95 12.28 -18.84
CA TYR A 89 15.10 13.46 -18.86
C TYR A 89 16.03 14.66 -19.03
N ASP A 90 16.75 14.68 -20.16
CA ASP A 90 17.41 15.86 -20.68
C ASP A 90 17.49 15.75 -22.21
N ASP A 91 17.02 16.82 -22.86
CA ASP A 91 17.08 17.17 -24.29
C ASP A 91 16.40 16.16 -25.24
N ASP A 92 15.19 16.38 -25.74
CA ASP A 92 15.00 17.22 -26.92
C ASP A 92 13.65 17.99 -26.88
N ASN A 93 13.68 19.17 -26.26
CA ASN A 93 12.92 20.30 -26.80
C ASN A 93 13.71 20.85 -27.99
N THR A 94 13.51 20.31 -29.19
CA THR A 94 13.91 20.98 -30.43
C THR A 94 12.84 20.76 -31.50
N PRO A 95 12.20 21.82 -32.01
CA PRO A 95 11.50 21.75 -33.28
C PRO A 95 12.57 21.82 -34.39
N GLY A 96 12.74 20.73 -35.11
CA GLY A 96 13.56 20.63 -36.33
C GLY A 96 12.74 20.05 -37.46
#